data_AF-A0A7Y1TXI1-F1
#
_entry.id   AF-A0A7Y1TXI1-F1
#
_cell.length_a   1.000
_cell.length_b   1.000
_cell.length_c   1.000
_cell.angle_alpha   90.00
_cell.angle_beta   90.00
_cell.angle_gamma   90.00
#
_symmetry.space_group_name_H-M   'P 1'
#
loop_
_entity.id
_entity.type
_entity.pdbx_description
1 polymer ?
#
loop_
_entity_poly.entity_id
_entity_poly.type
_entity_poly.pdbx_seq_one_letter_code
_entity_poly.pdbx_strand_id
1 'polypeptide(L)' 'SVTIHQDVRLYASLLEAGNEVTLDTDNDRNIYVQVVSGEVTVNESLLSDGDGAAISGESAIAIKASKDAEFLVFDMA' A
#
# COMPACT_ATOMS: atom_id res chain seq x y z
N SER A 1 -0.11 -7.86 21.42
CA SER A 1 0.91 -7.99 20.35
C SER A 1 0.20 -8.53 19.11
N VAL A 2 0.57 -8.04 17.93
CA VAL A 2 0.19 -8.70 16.67
C VAL A 2 1.36 -9.62 16.32
N THR A 3 1.14 -10.93 16.40
CA THR A 3 2.16 -11.93 16.05
C THR A 3 1.76 -12.53 14.70
N ILE A 4 2.61 -12.35 13.70
CA ILE A 4 2.43 -12.93 12.36
C ILE A 4 3.51 -14.02 12.19
N HIS A 5 3.10 -15.23 11.81
CA HIS A 5 3.99 -16.38 11.62
C HIS A 5 4.54 -16.47 10.18
N GLN A 6 4.77 -15.31 9.57
CA GLN A 6 5.26 -15.10 8.21
C GLN A 6 6.19 -13.88 8.24
N ASP A 7 7.14 -13.78 7.32
CA ASP A 7 8.00 -12.58 7.21
C ASP A 7 7.21 -11.44 6.54
N VAL A 8 6.36 -10.80 7.35
CA VAL A 8 5.47 -9.72 6.92
C VAL A 8 5.78 -8.45 7.67
N ARG A 9 5.90 -7.36 6.91
CA ARG A 9 5.83 -6.00 7.44
C ARG A 9 4.44 -5.45 7.15
N LEU A 10 3.79 -4.88 8.15
CA LEU A 10 2.49 -4.25 8.03
C LEU A 10 2.61 -2.77 8.34
N TYR A 11 2.18 -1.95 7.39
CA TYR A 11 2.11 -0.50 7.52
C TYR A 11 0.65 -0.05 7.52
N ALA A 12 0.35 0.97 8.31
CA ALA A 12 -0.92 1.68 8.28
C ALA A 12 -0.62 3.16 8.05
N SER A 13 -1.35 3.79 7.13
CA SER A 13 -1.09 5.17 6.72
C SER A 13 -2.38 5.98 6.70
N LEU A 14 -2.25 7.24 7.11
CA LEU A 14 -3.20 8.31 6.83
C LEU A 14 -2.48 9.31 5.93
N LEU A 15 -2.98 9.49 4.71
CA LEU A 15 -2.34 10.31 3.69
C LEU A 15 -3.31 11.41 3.23
N GLU A 16 -2.94 12.67 3.46
CA GLU A 16 -3.73 13.82 3.02
C GLU A 16 -3.74 13.95 1.49
N ALA A 17 -4.82 14.50 0.94
CA ALA A 17 -4.98 14.72 -0.49
C ALA A 17 -3.81 15.54 -1.09
N GLY A 18 -3.29 15.07 -2.22
CA GLY A 18 -2.17 15.69 -2.93
C GLY A 18 -0.80 15.20 -2.48
N ASN A 19 -0.70 14.49 -1.35
CA ASN A 19 0.55 13.89 -0.90
C ASN A 19 0.81 12.52 -1.53
N GLU A 20 2.08 12.15 -1.53
CA GLU A 20 2.57 10.88 -2.05
C GLU A 20 3.57 10.28 -1.06
N VAL A 21 3.55 8.96 -0.96
CA VAL A 21 4.54 8.18 -0.22
C VAL A 21 5.08 7.07 -1.11
N THR A 22 6.37 6.77 -0.97
CA THR A 22 7.02 5.67 -1.68
C THR A 22 7.47 4.63 -0.66
N LEU A 23 7.20 3.37 -0.98
CA LEU A 23 7.73 2.22 -0.27
C LEU A 23 8.71 1.49 -1.17
N ASP A 24 9.99 1.51 -0.80
CA ASP A 24 11.00 0.67 -1.45
C ASP A 24 10.75 -0.79 -1.11
N THR A 25 10.86 -1.67 -2.10
CA THR A 25 10.65 -3.11 -1.97
C THR A 25 11.71 -3.88 -2.75
N ASP A 26 11.92 -5.14 -2.38
CA ASP A 26 12.75 -6.06 -3.13
C ASP A 26 11.89 -6.85 -4.13
N ASN A 27 12.48 -7.24 -5.27
CA ASN A 27 11.74 -7.91 -6.36
C ASN A 27 11.19 -9.30 -5.97
N ASP A 28 11.67 -9.89 -4.88
CA ASP A 28 11.21 -11.18 -4.34
C ASP A 28 10.02 -11.04 -3.38
N ARG A 29 9.62 -9.82 -3.04
CA ARG A 29 8.52 -9.55 -2.11
C ARG A 29 7.21 -9.26 -2.85
N ASN A 30 6.11 -9.67 -2.22
CA ASN A 30 4.74 -9.41 -2.67
C ASN A 30 4.13 -8.33 -1.79
N ILE A 31 3.66 -7.26 -2.42
CA ILE A 31 2.99 -6.15 -1.76
C ILE A 31 1.48 -6.28 -1.96
N TYR A 32 0.71 -6.11 -0.89
CA TYR A 32 -0.73 -5.96 -0.97
C TYR A 32 -1.14 -4.63 -0.34
N VAL A 33 -1.81 -3.78 -1.10
CA VAL A 33 -2.39 -2.53 -0.61
C VAL A 33 -3.89 -2.73 -0.43
N GLN A 34 -4.42 -2.35 0.72
CA GLN A 34 -5.86 -2.33 1.00
C GLN A 34 -6.27 -0.91 1.36
N VAL A 35 -7.19 -0.31 0.60
CA VAL A 35 -7.77 0.99 0.92
C VAL A 35 -8.90 0.78 1.92
N VAL A 36 -8.78 1.42 3.08
CA VAL A 36 -9.81 1.44 4.12
C VAL A 36 -10.83 2.53 3.81
N SER A 37 -10.34 3.73 3.46
CA SER A 37 -11.15 4.85 2.99
C SER A 37 -10.32 5.84 2.17
N GLY A 38 -10.97 6.69 1.40
CA GLY A 38 -10.36 7.66 0.50
C GLY A 38 -10.11 7.12 -0.90
N GLU A 39 -9.18 7.77 -1.59
CA GLU A 39 -8.85 7.45 -2.97
C GLU A 39 -7.36 7.65 -3.19
N VAL A 40 -6.70 6.60 -3.66
CA VAL A 40 -5.26 6.60 -3.93
C VAL A 40 -4.97 6.03 -5.29
N THR A 41 -3.96 6.56 -5.97
CA THR A 41 -3.32 5.88 -7.08
C THR A 41 -2.11 5.13 -6.56
N VAL A 42 -2.10 3.82 -6.76
CA VAL A 42 -0.95 2.95 -6.47
C VAL A 42 -0.28 2.63 -7.80
N ASN A 43 0.92 3.18 -8.02
CA ASN A 43 1.60 3.23 -9.31
C ASN A 43 0.68 3.81 -10.41
N GLU A 44 0.10 2.97 -11.27
CA GLU A 44 -0.82 3.38 -12.34
C GLU A 44 -2.29 3.03 -12.05
N SER A 45 -2.57 2.34 -10.94
CA SER A 45 -3.90 1.84 -10.60
C SER A 45 -4.61 2.74 -9.60
N LEU A 46 -5.77 3.28 -9.98
CA LEU A 46 -6.65 4.02 -9.08
C LEU A 46 -7.45 3.04 -8.22
N LEU A 47 -7.38 3.22 -6.90
CA LEU A 47 -8.10 2.43 -5.90
C LEU A 47 -8.95 3.36 -5.04
N SER A 48 -10.15 2.92 -4.69
CA SER A 48 -11.10 3.62 -3.80
C SER A 48 -11.44 2.78 -2.57
N ASP A 49 -12.28 3.31 -1.69
CA ASP A 49 -12.80 2.63 -0.50
C ASP A 49 -13.09 1.14 -0.72
N GLY A 50 -12.40 0.28 0.02
CA GLY A 50 -12.59 -1.17 0.00
C GLY A 50 -11.81 -1.91 -1.10
N ASP A 51 -11.23 -1.21 -2.07
CA ASP A 51 -10.37 -1.83 -3.09
C ASP A 51 -9.05 -2.31 -2.50
N GLY A 52 -8.49 -3.34 -3.15
CA GLY A 52 -7.14 -3.82 -2.85
C GLY A 52 -6.37 -4.18 -4.12
N ALA A 53 -5.05 -4.04 -4.05
CA ALA A 53 -4.14 -4.36 -5.14
C ALA A 53 -3.01 -5.25 -4.67
N ALA A 54 -2.77 -6.35 -5.40
CA ALA A 54 -1.60 -7.20 -5.24
C ALA A 54 -0.54 -6.81 -6.28
N ILE A 55 0.69 -6.60 -5.84
CA ILE A 55 1.81 -6.11 -6.64
C ILE A 55 3.02 -6.97 -6.34
N SER A 56 3.76 -7.37 -7.37
CA SER A 56 4.93 -8.23 -7.24
C SER A 56 5.97 -7.89 -8.31
N GLY A 57 7.24 -8.14 -8.00
CA GLY A 57 8.35 -7.90 -8.93
C GLY A 57 8.68 -6.42 -9.16
N GLU A 58 8.08 -5.51 -8.39
CA GLU A 58 8.43 -4.09 -8.38
C GLU A 58 9.52 -3.81 -7.35
N SER A 59 10.34 -2.79 -7.61
CA SER A 59 11.39 -2.33 -6.68
C SER A 59 10.96 -1.14 -5.81
N ALA A 60 9.84 -0.50 -6.18
CA ALA A 60 9.23 0.55 -5.39
C ALA A 60 7.74 0.65 -5.70
N ILE A 61 6.95 0.99 -4.69
CA ILE A 61 5.52 1.27 -4.81
C ILE A 61 5.29 2.74 -4.47
N ALA A 62 4.78 3.51 -5.42
CA ALA A 62 4.36 4.90 -5.20
C ALA A 62 2.85 4.94 -4.93
N ILE A 63 2.45 5.56 -3.83
CA ILE A 63 1.05 5.70 -3.43
C ILE A 63 0.74 7.19 -3.29
N LYS A 64 -0.13 7.70 -4.14
CA LYS A 64 -0.55 9.11 -4.16
C LYS A 64 -2.02 9.25 -3.81
N ALA A 65 -2.33 10.12 -2.85
CA ALA A 65 -3.70 10.43 -2.46
C ALA A 65 -4.32 11.49 -3.39
N SER A 66 -5.43 11.16 -4.05
CA SER A 66 -6.29 12.15 -4.72
C SER A 66 -7.33 12.75 -3.76
N LYS A 67 -7.66 12.02 -2.69
CA LYS A 67 -8.45 12.45 -1.52
C LYS A 67 -7.73 11.99 -0.26
N ASP A 68 -8.07 12.57 0.89
CA ASP A 68 -7.60 12.07 2.18
C ASP A 68 -7.92 10.57 2.28
N ALA A 69 -6.89 9.77 2.57
CA ALA A 69 -6.98 8.33 2.46
C ALA A 69 -6.37 7.61 3.67
N GLU A 70 -7.02 6.52 4.06
CA GLU A 70 -6.52 5.53 5.00
C GLU A 70 -6.31 4.20 4.27
N PHE A 71 -5.11 3.64 4.38
CA PHE A 71 -4.79 2.38 3.74
C PHE A 71 -3.78 1.56 4.54
N LEU A 72 -3.80 0.25 4.28
CA LEU A 72 -2.85 -0.72 4.81
C LEU A 72 -1.95 -1.22 3.69
N VAL A 73 -0.68 -1.47 4.02
CA VAL A 73 0.27 -2.13 3.12
C VAL A 73 0.84 -3.35 3.81
N PHE A 74 0.64 -4.51 3.20
CA PHE A 74 1.24 -5.78 3.59
C PHE A 74 2.41 -6.05 2.67
N ASP A 75 3.60 -6.14 3.24
CA ASP A 75 4.83 -6.46 2.53
C ASP A 75 5.30 -7.85 2.98
N MET A 76 5.27 -8.83 2.07
CA MET A 76 5.43 -10.26 2.36
C MET A 76 6.58 -10.87 1.54
N ALA A 77 7.52 -11.54 2.19
CA ALA A 77 8.53 -12.40 1.52
C ALA A 77 8.07 -13.86 1.42
#